data_AF-A0A1I5W8N7-F1
#
_entry.id   AF-A0A1I5W8N7-F1
#
_cell.length_a   1.000
_cell.length_b   1.000
_cell.length_c   1.000
_cell.angle_alpha   90.00
_cell.angle_beta   90.00
_cell.angle_gamma   90.00
#
_symmetry.space_group_name_H-M   'P 1'
#
loop_
_entity.id
_entity.type
_entity.pdbx_description
1 polymer ?
#
loop_
_entity_poly.entity_id
_entity_poly.type
_entity_poly.pdbx_seq_one_letter_code
_entity_poly.pdbx_strand_id
1 'polypeptide(L)'
;MTQTFKHFIEQFLYNPIVLVFLRPLSYLMIGTVYALQYNSFNRSVFFLLYLYLFTNYYIESYLSKHKLFAKSTLTLPFILLEIINLVLISTLAVSTNYLVALLTILYSLIMHFQHYLKSIGWSNLTILVVSFFKGGIITYLSFFTQVHFLPLELLKWSIPLVLVNILVEMHTYYLQTTVQQPILKKDFLLKTLILITLIYLTTIFLLASTFGYLLVLFLFTVPFILHFINMIHRKKEKKLCLKTLFLYQMTYLFVFTLIETISFYLL
;
A
#
# COMPACT_ATOMS: atom_id res chain seq x y z
N MET A 1 6.83 -25.65 23.84
CA MET A 1 5.94 -25.25 22.72
C MET A 1 6.54 -24.11 21.88
N THR A 2 7.87 -23.95 21.83
CA THR A 2 8.48 -22.60 21.73
C THR A 2 9.50 -22.40 20.59
N GLN A 3 10.01 -23.45 19.95
CA GLN A 3 10.91 -23.32 18.79
C GLN A 3 10.28 -23.75 17.48
N THR A 4 9.51 -24.84 17.46
CA THR A 4 8.80 -25.32 16.27
C THR A 4 7.71 -24.36 15.81
N PHE A 5 6.95 -23.78 16.74
CA PHE A 5 5.91 -22.79 16.42
C PHE A 5 6.51 -21.47 15.91
N LYS A 6 7.61 -21.01 16.53
CA LYS A 6 8.35 -19.83 16.04
C LYS A 6 8.89 -20.08 14.63
N HIS A 7 9.49 -21.24 14.39
CA HIS A 7 10.04 -21.57 13.08
C HIS A 7 8.93 -21.73 12.01
N PHE A 8 7.79 -22.30 12.38
CA PHE A 8 6.61 -22.37 11.52
C PHE A 8 6.07 -20.98 11.17
N ILE A 9 5.92 -20.09 12.16
CA ILE A 9 5.49 -18.70 11.94
C ILE A 9 6.48 -17.97 11.02
N GLU A 10 7.78 -18.12 11.25
CA GLU A 10 8.79 -17.52 10.38
C GLU A 10 8.70 -18.09 8.96
N GLN A 11 8.60 -19.40 8.78
CA GLN A 11 8.46 -20.01 7.45
C GLN A 11 7.18 -19.56 6.74
N PHE A 12 6.06 -19.46 7.45
CA PHE A 12 4.77 -19.04 6.90
C PHE A 12 4.73 -17.55 6.55
N LEU A 13 5.06 -16.67 7.50
CA LEU A 13 5.07 -15.21 7.30
C LEU A 13 6.12 -14.78 6.26
N TYR A 14 7.17 -15.57 6.07
CA TYR A 14 8.23 -15.27 5.11
C TYR A 14 8.12 -16.05 3.79
N ASN A 15 7.04 -16.80 3.59
CA ASN A 15 6.80 -17.47 2.33
C ASN A 15 6.44 -16.43 1.25
N PRO A 16 7.21 -16.33 0.15
CA PRO A 16 6.96 -15.34 -0.91
C PRO A 16 5.56 -15.47 -1.53
N ILE A 17 4.99 -16.68 -1.59
CA ILE A 17 3.64 -16.91 -2.10
C ILE A 17 2.63 -16.23 -1.17
N VAL A 18 2.75 -16.47 0.14
CA VAL A 18 1.88 -15.87 1.17
C VAL A 18 1.95 -14.34 1.12
N LEU A 19 3.15 -13.78 0.95
CA LEU A 19 3.36 -12.32 0.81
C LEU A 19 2.65 -11.73 -0.41
N VAL A 20 2.64 -12.45 -1.54
CA VAL A 20 1.96 -12.01 -2.77
C VAL A 20 0.44 -11.95 -2.57
N PHE A 21 -0.15 -12.97 -1.94
CA PHE A 21 -1.60 -12.98 -1.66
C PHE A 21 -2.02 -11.97 -0.60
N LEU A 22 -1.17 -11.76 0.41
CA LEU A 22 -1.48 -10.88 1.52
C LEU A 22 -1.35 -9.39 1.18
N ARG A 23 -0.54 -9.00 0.22
CA ARG A 23 -0.32 -7.58 -0.11
C ARG A 23 -1.57 -6.88 -0.67
N PRO A 24 -2.33 -7.43 -1.63
CA PRO A 24 -3.60 -6.84 -2.06
C PRO A 24 -4.63 -6.82 -0.93
N LEU A 25 -4.65 -7.88 -0.11
CA LEU A 25 -5.56 -8.01 1.03
C LEU A 25 -5.29 -6.90 2.06
N SER A 26 -4.02 -6.58 2.30
CA SER A 26 -3.59 -5.58 3.27
C SER A 26 -4.11 -4.17 2.93
N TYR A 27 -4.25 -3.84 1.63
CA TYR A 27 -4.83 -2.57 1.19
C TYR A 27 -6.35 -2.52 1.31
N LEU A 28 -7.03 -3.65 1.13
CA LEU A 28 -8.50 -3.70 1.24
C LEU A 28 -8.96 -3.69 2.69
N MET A 29 -8.25 -4.38 3.59
CA MET A 29 -8.72 -4.66 4.94
C MET A 29 -9.22 -3.44 5.71
N ILE A 30 -8.51 -2.31 5.67
CA ILE A 30 -8.85 -1.13 6.47
C ILE A 30 -10.22 -0.56 6.06
N GLY A 31 -10.42 -0.30 4.77
CA GLY A 31 -11.69 0.24 4.27
C GLY A 31 -12.84 -0.72 4.52
N THR A 32 -12.62 -2.02 4.35
CA THR A 32 -13.66 -3.03 4.55
C THR A 32 -14.00 -3.25 6.01
N VAL A 33 -13.01 -3.29 6.91
CA VAL A 33 -13.27 -3.46 8.35
C VAL A 33 -14.03 -2.26 8.89
N TYR A 34 -13.64 -1.05 8.47
CA TYR A 34 -14.38 0.14 8.84
C TYR A 34 -15.81 0.15 8.29
N ALA A 35 -16.01 -0.36 7.07
CA ALA A 35 -17.34 -0.50 6.47
C ALA A 35 -18.28 -1.43 7.23
N LEU A 36 -17.75 -2.43 7.95
CA LEU A 36 -18.56 -3.38 8.75
C LEU A 36 -19.36 -2.69 9.87
N GLN A 37 -18.94 -1.49 10.29
CA GLN A 37 -19.68 -0.69 11.27
C GLN A 37 -21.02 -0.19 10.70
N TYR A 38 -21.14 -0.10 9.37
CA TYR A 38 -22.27 0.53 8.70
C TYR A 38 -23.12 -0.45 7.86
N ASN A 39 -22.52 -1.51 7.34
CA ASN A 39 -23.23 -2.48 6.51
C ASN A 39 -22.68 -3.90 6.66
N SER A 40 -23.50 -4.88 6.29
CA SER A 40 -23.09 -6.27 6.16
C SER A 40 -22.03 -6.46 5.07
N PHE A 41 -21.15 -7.43 5.28
CA PHE A 41 -20.03 -7.71 4.37
C PHE A 41 -20.49 -8.26 3.02
N ASN A 42 -20.26 -7.49 1.95
CA ASN A 42 -20.48 -7.94 0.58
C ASN A 42 -19.26 -8.68 0.03
N ARG A 43 -19.32 -10.01 0.14
CA ARG A 43 -18.24 -10.95 -0.24
C ARG A 43 -17.91 -10.90 -1.74
N SER A 44 -18.91 -10.76 -2.61
CA SER A 44 -18.69 -10.83 -4.06
C SER A 44 -17.89 -9.62 -4.55
N VAL A 45 -18.30 -8.43 -4.11
CA VAL A 45 -17.63 -7.17 -4.47
C VAL A 45 -16.24 -7.09 -3.85
N PHE A 46 -16.07 -7.56 -2.61
CA PHE A 46 -14.74 -7.69 -2.00
C PHE A 46 -13.82 -8.59 -2.81
N PHE A 47 -14.33 -9.74 -3.24
CA PHE A 47 -13.55 -10.69 -4.04
C PHE A 47 -13.18 -10.13 -5.42
N LEU A 48 -14.08 -9.40 -6.08
CA LEU A 48 -13.79 -8.72 -7.34
C LEU A 48 -12.70 -7.65 -7.18
N LEU A 49 -12.80 -6.81 -6.15
CA LEU A 49 -11.76 -5.83 -5.82
C LEU A 49 -10.42 -6.50 -5.50
N TYR A 50 -10.45 -7.62 -4.78
CA TYR A 50 -9.26 -8.40 -4.47
C TYR A 50 -8.58 -8.92 -5.75
N LEU A 51 -9.33 -9.57 -6.64
CA LEU A 51 -8.81 -10.05 -7.92
C LEU A 51 -8.28 -8.92 -8.79
N TYR A 52 -8.94 -7.76 -8.77
CA TYR A 52 -8.51 -6.57 -9.48
C TYR A 52 -7.13 -6.08 -9.00
N LEU A 53 -6.95 -5.93 -7.68
CA LEU A 53 -5.67 -5.52 -7.11
C LEU A 53 -4.59 -6.59 -7.28
N PHE A 54 -4.96 -7.86 -7.19
CA PHE A 54 -4.06 -8.97 -7.46
C PHE A 54 -3.55 -8.92 -8.90
N THR A 55 -4.44 -8.74 -9.88
CA THR A 55 -4.07 -8.61 -11.30
C THR A 55 -3.15 -7.41 -11.54
N ASN A 56 -3.48 -6.24 -10.97
CA ASN A 56 -2.63 -5.04 -11.05
C ASN A 56 -1.25 -5.23 -10.41
N TYR A 57 -1.15 -6.02 -9.33
CA TYR A 57 0.14 -6.36 -8.74
C TYR A 57 1.02 -7.16 -9.70
N TYR A 58 0.44 -8.10 -10.47
CA TYR A 58 1.20 -8.83 -11.50
C TYR A 58 1.60 -7.94 -12.67
N ILE A 59 0.72 -7.04 -13.12
CA ILE A 59 1.02 -6.03 -14.15
C ILE A 59 2.21 -5.16 -13.68
N GLU A 60 2.16 -4.64 -12.45
CA GLU A 60 3.26 -3.87 -11.84
C GLU A 60 4.56 -4.68 -11.80
N SER A 61 4.48 -5.95 -11.38
CA SER A 61 5.66 -6.82 -11.32
C SER A 61 6.28 -7.05 -12.70
N TYR A 62 5.44 -7.27 -13.72
CA TYR A 62 5.87 -7.47 -15.09
C TYR A 62 6.54 -6.22 -15.67
N LEU A 63 5.90 -5.05 -15.51
CA LEU A 63 6.42 -3.76 -15.96
C LEU A 63 7.74 -3.39 -15.26
N SER A 64 7.92 -3.78 -14.00
CA SER A 64 9.16 -3.50 -13.26
C SER A 64 10.36 -4.33 -13.73
N LYS A 65 10.13 -5.55 -14.24
CA LYS A 65 11.18 -6.47 -14.71
C LYS A 65 11.59 -6.20 -16.15
N HIS A 66 10.64 -5.79 -16.98
CA HIS A 66 10.87 -5.53 -18.39
C HIS A 66 10.93 -4.03 -18.60
N LYS A 67 12.16 -3.48 -18.67
CA LYS A 67 12.38 -2.08 -19.05
C LYS A 67 11.59 -1.82 -20.34
N LEU A 68 10.60 -0.94 -20.25
CA LEU A 68 9.60 -0.63 -21.28
C LEU A 68 10.15 -0.33 -22.69
N PHE A 69 11.45 -0.10 -22.82
CA PHE A 69 12.12 0.31 -24.06
C PHE A 69 12.90 -0.81 -24.78
N ALA A 70 12.90 -2.05 -24.28
CA ALA A 70 13.48 -3.18 -25.00
C ALA A 70 12.44 -3.78 -25.97
N LYS A 71 12.45 -3.30 -27.22
CA LYS A 71 11.67 -3.61 -28.46
C LYS A 71 10.70 -4.82 -28.61
N SER A 72 10.50 -5.74 -27.66
CA SER A 72 9.49 -6.82 -27.77
C SER A 72 8.83 -7.16 -26.42
N THR A 73 8.21 -6.17 -25.75
CA THR A 73 7.66 -6.34 -24.39
C THR A 73 6.20 -6.83 -24.33
N LEU A 74 5.46 -6.84 -25.45
CA LEU A 74 4.09 -7.37 -25.54
C LEU A 74 4.11 -8.89 -25.67
N THR A 75 4.26 -9.57 -24.54
CA THR A 75 4.06 -11.03 -24.48
C THR A 75 2.58 -11.34 -24.29
N LEU A 76 2.12 -12.47 -24.83
CA LEU A 76 0.73 -12.94 -24.67
C LEU A 76 0.25 -12.93 -23.19
N PRO A 77 1.05 -13.33 -22.19
CA PRO A 77 0.66 -13.24 -20.78
C PRO A 77 0.33 -11.82 -20.31
N PHE A 78 1.05 -10.81 -20.79
CA PHE A 78 0.79 -9.41 -20.42
C PHE A 78 -0.55 -8.92 -20.99
N ILE A 79 -0.83 -9.24 -22.26
CA ILE A 79 -2.09 -8.90 -22.91
C ILE A 79 -3.28 -9.57 -22.19
N LEU A 80 -3.13 -10.84 -21.80
CA LEU A 80 -4.16 -11.54 -21.03
C LEU A 80 -4.42 -10.88 -19.67
N LEU A 81 -3.37 -10.45 -18.97
CA LEU A 81 -3.53 -9.72 -17.69
C LEU A 81 -4.27 -8.39 -17.88
N GLU A 82 -3.97 -7.63 -18.94
CA GLU A 82 -4.69 -6.39 -19.25
C GLU A 82 -6.17 -6.64 -19.60
N ILE A 83 -6.47 -7.68 -20.38
CA ILE A 83 -7.85 -8.07 -20.68
C ILE A 83 -8.60 -8.45 -19.41
N ILE A 84 -7.99 -9.28 -18.55
CA ILE A 84 -8.59 -9.64 -17.25
C ILE A 84 -8.83 -8.40 -16.41
N ASN A 85 -7.88 -7.46 -16.38
CA ASN A 85 -8.00 -6.21 -15.65
C ASN A 85 -9.19 -5.37 -16.15
N LEU A 86 -9.34 -5.23 -17.47
CA LEU A 86 -10.48 -4.54 -18.08
C LEU A 86 -11.82 -5.22 -17.76
N VAL A 87 -11.88 -6.55 -17.83
CA VAL A 87 -13.09 -7.32 -17.46
C VAL A 87 -13.43 -7.08 -15.98
N LEU A 88 -12.46 -7.06 -15.08
CA LEU A 88 -12.67 -6.79 -13.66
C LEU A 88 -13.17 -5.36 -13.42
N ILE A 89 -12.63 -4.36 -14.14
CA ILE A 89 -13.12 -2.98 -14.09
C ILE A 89 -14.58 -2.90 -14.56
N SER A 90 -14.90 -3.50 -15.72
CA SER A 90 -16.26 -3.48 -16.26
C SER A 90 -17.26 -4.19 -15.34
N THR A 91 -16.89 -5.33 -14.78
CA THR A 91 -17.76 -6.07 -13.83
C THR A 91 -17.97 -5.30 -12.52
N LEU A 92 -16.93 -4.63 -11.99
CA LEU A 92 -17.06 -3.73 -10.83
C LEU A 92 -17.96 -2.53 -11.14
N ALA A 93 -17.84 -1.94 -12.33
CA ALA A 93 -18.69 -0.82 -12.77
C ALA A 93 -20.18 -1.18 -12.74
N VAL A 94 -20.53 -2.35 -13.27
CA VAL A 94 -21.91 -2.84 -13.35
C VAL A 94 -22.44 -3.27 -11.97
N SER A 95 -21.59 -3.87 -11.14
CA SER A 95 -22.01 -4.42 -9.84
C SER A 95 -22.07 -3.38 -8.71
N THR A 96 -21.41 -2.24 -8.85
CA THR A 96 -21.34 -1.21 -7.79
C THR A 96 -21.75 0.17 -8.29
N ASN A 97 -20.84 0.92 -8.91
CA ASN A 97 -21.08 2.27 -9.39
C ASN A 97 -20.01 2.69 -10.42
N TYR A 98 -20.38 3.61 -11.32
CA TYR A 98 -19.45 4.25 -12.27
C TYR A 98 -18.28 4.98 -11.59
N LEU A 99 -18.45 5.50 -10.38
CA LEU A 99 -17.34 6.13 -9.63
C LEU A 99 -16.25 5.10 -9.27
N VAL A 100 -16.64 3.86 -8.94
CA VAL A 100 -15.70 2.76 -8.67
C VAL A 100 -14.93 2.41 -9.95
N ALA A 101 -15.63 2.39 -11.09
CA ALA A 101 -15.02 2.18 -12.41
C ALA A 101 -13.99 3.26 -12.74
N LEU A 102 -14.34 4.53 -12.54
CA LEU A 102 -13.45 5.65 -12.81
C LEU A 102 -12.17 5.56 -11.95
N LEU A 103 -12.32 5.32 -10.65
CA LEU A 103 -11.18 5.24 -9.73
C LEU A 103 -10.30 4.01 -9.99
N THR A 104 -10.88 2.88 -10.40
CA THR A 104 -10.11 1.69 -10.80
C THR A 104 -9.39 1.91 -12.14
N ILE A 105 -10.01 2.55 -13.14
CA ILE A 105 -9.32 2.97 -14.37
C ILE A 105 -8.14 3.89 -14.04
N LEU A 106 -8.35 4.92 -13.21
CA LEU A 106 -7.29 5.83 -12.78
C LEU A 106 -6.15 5.11 -12.07
N TYR A 107 -6.47 4.16 -11.19
CA TYR A 107 -5.45 3.33 -10.54
C TYR A 107 -4.63 2.54 -11.56
N SER A 108 -5.29 1.84 -12.49
CA SER A 108 -4.61 1.05 -13.54
C SER A 108 -3.70 1.92 -14.41
N LEU A 109 -4.16 3.12 -14.78
CA LEU A 109 -3.34 4.09 -15.54
C LEU A 109 -2.11 4.55 -14.74
N ILE A 110 -2.28 4.79 -13.44
CA ILE A 110 -1.16 5.21 -12.58
C ILE A 110 -0.12 4.10 -12.46
N MET A 111 -0.53 2.84 -12.38
CA MET A 111 0.39 1.70 -12.34
C MET A 111 1.30 1.65 -13.59
N HIS A 112 0.78 2.08 -14.74
CA HIS A 112 1.56 2.25 -15.96
C HIS A 112 2.42 3.52 -15.93
N PHE A 113 1.81 4.66 -15.61
CA PHE A 113 2.46 5.97 -15.65
C PHE A 113 3.63 6.08 -14.66
N GLN A 114 3.56 5.41 -13.51
CA GLN A 114 4.67 5.38 -12.55
C GLN A 114 5.99 4.86 -13.14
N HIS A 115 5.93 3.95 -14.12
CA HIS A 115 7.14 3.39 -14.75
C HIS A 115 7.77 4.42 -15.71
N TYR A 116 6.92 5.17 -16.42
CA TYR A 116 7.36 6.29 -17.26
C TYR A 116 8.02 7.39 -16.42
N LEU A 117 7.36 7.82 -15.33
CA LEU A 117 7.92 8.83 -14.42
C LEU A 117 9.26 8.41 -13.81
N LYS A 118 9.40 7.14 -13.40
CA LYS A 118 10.67 6.58 -12.93
C LYS A 118 11.75 6.66 -14.01
N SER A 119 11.42 6.44 -15.27
CA SER A 119 12.39 6.49 -16.38
C SER A 119 12.94 7.88 -16.67
N ILE A 120 12.15 8.94 -16.42
CA ILE A 120 12.54 10.35 -16.62
C ILE A 120 13.20 10.94 -15.36
N GLY A 121 13.34 10.15 -14.29
CA GLY A 121 13.99 10.57 -13.05
C GLY A 121 13.07 11.25 -12.03
N TRP A 122 11.75 11.24 -12.25
CA TRP A 122 10.75 11.82 -11.35
C TRP A 122 10.29 10.80 -10.29
N SER A 123 11.24 10.16 -9.60
CA SER A 123 10.96 9.10 -8.64
C SER A 123 10.17 9.58 -7.41
N ASN A 124 10.38 10.82 -6.95
CA ASN A 124 9.66 11.37 -5.79
C ASN A 124 8.17 11.54 -6.08
N LEU A 125 7.85 12.14 -7.22
CA LEU A 125 6.47 12.30 -7.66
C LEU A 125 5.81 10.93 -7.82
N THR A 126 6.55 9.96 -8.35
CA THR A 126 6.07 8.59 -8.45
C THR A 126 5.72 7.98 -7.08
N ILE A 127 6.62 8.08 -6.11
CA ILE A 127 6.41 7.58 -4.75
C ILE A 127 5.15 8.21 -4.14
N LEU A 128 5.00 9.53 -4.24
CA LEU A 128 3.85 10.25 -3.70
C LEU A 128 2.54 9.82 -4.35
N VAL A 129 2.48 9.80 -5.68
CA VAL A 129 1.27 9.44 -6.42
C VAL A 129 0.86 7.99 -6.15
N VAL A 130 1.81 7.05 -6.21
CA VAL A 130 1.52 5.63 -5.95
C VAL A 130 1.08 5.41 -4.51
N SER A 131 1.69 6.11 -3.54
CA SER A 131 1.32 5.97 -2.13
C SER A 131 -0.04 6.57 -1.82
N PHE A 132 -0.40 7.70 -2.45
CA PHE A 132 -1.72 8.30 -2.35
C PHE A 132 -2.80 7.36 -2.90
N PHE A 133 -2.55 6.73 -4.04
CA PHE A 133 -3.49 5.77 -4.62
C PHE A 133 -3.61 4.48 -3.81
N LYS A 134 -2.48 3.87 -3.40
CA LYS A 134 -2.47 2.62 -2.63
C LYS A 134 -2.98 2.80 -1.19
N GLY A 135 -2.65 3.91 -0.53
CA GLY A 135 -3.03 4.17 0.87
C GLY A 135 -4.33 4.93 1.06
N GLY A 136 -4.66 5.82 0.13
CA GLY A 136 -5.88 6.62 0.17
C GLY A 136 -6.98 6.01 -0.69
N ILE A 137 -6.82 6.05 -2.01
CA ILE A 137 -7.90 5.71 -2.96
C ILE A 137 -8.35 4.25 -2.84
N ILE A 138 -7.45 3.28 -2.71
CA ILE A 138 -7.86 1.88 -2.50
C ILE A 138 -8.66 1.73 -1.18
N THR A 139 -8.25 2.42 -0.12
CA THR A 139 -8.98 2.41 1.16
C THR A 139 -10.39 2.97 1.01
N TYR A 140 -10.52 4.10 0.31
CA TYR A 140 -11.83 4.68 0.00
C TYR A 140 -12.68 3.76 -0.88
N LEU A 141 -12.11 3.15 -1.92
CA LEU A 141 -12.79 2.19 -2.77
C LEU A 141 -13.27 0.97 -2.00
N SER A 142 -12.40 0.42 -1.15
CA SER A 142 -12.70 -0.71 -0.29
C SER A 142 -13.89 -0.43 0.63
N PHE A 143 -13.95 0.77 1.23
CA PHE A 143 -15.10 1.19 2.04
C PHE A 143 -16.35 1.44 1.19
N PHE A 144 -16.23 2.26 0.15
CA PHE A 144 -17.34 2.74 -0.66
C PHE A 144 -18.08 1.61 -1.36
N THR A 145 -17.35 0.59 -1.81
CA THR A 145 -17.96 -0.59 -2.44
C THR A 145 -18.82 -1.44 -1.49
N GLN A 146 -18.68 -1.25 -0.17
CA GLN A 146 -19.48 -1.95 0.83
C GLN A 146 -20.68 -1.10 1.29
N VAL A 147 -20.50 0.22 1.43
CA VAL A 147 -21.49 1.09 2.11
C VAL A 147 -22.07 2.20 1.21
N HIS A 148 -21.47 2.47 0.05
CA HIS A 148 -21.92 3.44 -0.96
C HIS A 148 -21.99 4.92 -0.52
N PHE A 149 -21.30 5.29 0.56
CA PHE A 149 -21.01 6.69 0.92
C PHE A 149 -19.57 6.82 1.43
N LEU A 150 -19.11 8.04 1.72
CA LEU A 150 -17.78 8.31 2.28
C LEU A 150 -17.90 9.22 3.52
N PRO A 151 -17.73 8.68 4.75
CA PRO A 151 -17.72 9.50 5.95
C PRO A 151 -16.43 10.31 6.05
N LEU A 152 -16.50 11.45 6.74
CA LEU A 152 -15.36 12.36 6.89
C LEU A 152 -14.26 11.76 7.78
N GLU A 153 -14.64 10.84 8.67
CA GLU A 153 -13.77 10.01 9.49
C GLU A 153 -12.82 9.16 8.63
N LEU A 154 -13.31 8.61 7.51
CA LEU A 154 -12.48 7.84 6.57
C LEU A 154 -11.36 8.68 5.95
N LEU A 155 -11.60 9.99 5.79
CA LEU A 155 -10.57 10.91 5.35
C LEU A 155 -9.46 11.04 6.39
N LYS A 156 -9.81 11.11 7.67
CA LYS A 156 -8.83 11.09 8.77
C LYS A 156 -8.01 9.80 8.76
N TRP A 157 -8.65 8.65 8.57
CA TRP A 157 -7.96 7.35 8.49
C TRP A 157 -7.00 7.22 7.31
N SER A 158 -7.33 7.84 6.17
CA SER A 158 -6.50 7.76 4.97
C SER A 158 -5.12 8.43 5.13
N ILE A 159 -5.01 9.47 5.95
CA ILE A 159 -3.77 10.26 6.13
C ILE A 159 -2.60 9.40 6.65
N PRO A 160 -2.70 8.72 7.81
CA PRO A 160 -1.61 7.88 8.30
C PRO A 160 -1.33 6.69 7.36
N LEU A 161 -2.32 6.22 6.60
CA LEU A 161 -2.14 5.13 5.61
C LEU A 161 -1.34 5.56 4.39
N VAL A 162 -1.61 6.76 3.88
CA VAL A 162 -0.80 7.34 2.80
C VAL A 162 0.63 7.51 3.28
N LEU A 163 0.84 7.97 4.52
CA LEU A 163 2.17 8.14 5.10
C LEU A 163 2.93 6.80 5.25
N VAL A 164 2.28 5.76 5.76
CA VAL A 164 2.86 4.41 5.83
C VAL A 164 3.23 3.91 4.43
N ASN A 165 2.36 4.13 3.44
CA ASN A 165 2.65 3.73 2.06
C ASN A 165 3.81 4.51 1.43
N ILE A 166 3.97 5.81 1.75
CA ILE A 166 5.13 6.59 1.32
C ILE A 166 6.42 5.95 1.85
N LEU A 167 6.45 5.55 3.12
CA LEU A 167 7.60 4.88 3.72
C LEU A 167 7.89 3.52 3.05
N VAL A 168 6.84 2.75 2.76
CA VAL A 168 6.96 1.48 2.03
C VAL A 168 7.52 1.71 0.62
N GLU A 169 6.98 2.65 -0.15
CA GLU A 169 7.41 2.91 -1.53
C GLU A 169 8.80 3.56 -1.62
N MET A 170 9.18 4.40 -0.65
CA MET A 170 10.56 4.87 -0.49
C MET A 170 11.54 3.70 -0.29
N HIS A 171 11.14 2.73 0.53
CA HIS A 171 11.97 1.59 0.86
C HIS A 171 12.06 0.58 -0.28
N THR A 172 10.98 0.31 -1.01
CA THR A 172 11.02 -0.52 -2.22
C THR A 172 11.92 0.13 -3.27
N TYR A 173 11.80 1.44 -3.46
CA TYR A 173 12.65 2.20 -4.38
C TYR A 173 14.14 2.14 -4.00
N TYR A 174 14.48 2.30 -2.72
CA TYR A 174 15.87 2.19 -2.24
C TYR A 174 16.48 0.81 -2.52
N LEU A 175 15.71 -0.27 -2.28
CA LEU A 175 16.16 -1.64 -2.51
C LEU A 175 16.37 -1.95 -4.00
N GLN A 176 15.54 -1.39 -4.88
CA GLN A 176 15.67 -1.56 -6.33
C GLN A 176 16.86 -0.77 -6.89
N THR A 177 17.08 0.45 -6.40
CA THR A 177 18.11 1.36 -6.94
C THR A 177 19.52 1.15 -6.42
N THR A 178 19.70 0.54 -5.24
CA THR A 178 21.02 0.18 -4.69
C THR A 178 21.82 -0.80 -5.55
N VAL A 179 21.19 -1.48 -6.52
CA VAL A 179 21.90 -2.35 -7.48
C VAL A 179 22.63 -1.53 -8.56
N GLN A 180 22.18 -0.30 -8.86
CA GLN A 180 22.55 0.37 -10.10
C GLN A 180 23.37 1.66 -9.92
N GLN A 181 23.18 2.47 -8.85
CA GLN A 181 24.01 3.67 -8.59
C GLN A 181 23.99 4.08 -7.09
N PRO A 182 25.11 4.03 -6.34
CA PRO A 182 25.08 4.10 -4.86
C PRO A 182 25.30 5.48 -4.18
N ILE A 183 26.02 6.45 -4.76
CA ILE A 183 26.58 7.58 -3.96
C ILE A 183 25.70 8.85 -3.97
N LEU A 184 25.11 9.26 -5.10
CA LEU A 184 24.30 10.49 -5.20
C LEU A 184 22.95 10.45 -4.44
N LYS A 185 22.61 9.32 -3.80
CA LYS A 185 21.24 8.96 -3.41
C LYS A 185 20.97 8.92 -1.91
N LYS A 186 22.02 8.82 -1.07
CA LYS A 186 21.85 8.77 0.39
C LYS A 186 21.29 10.09 0.93
N ASP A 187 21.88 11.21 0.52
CA ASP A 187 21.45 12.54 0.94
C ASP A 187 20.06 12.88 0.41
N PHE A 188 19.72 12.43 -0.78
CA PHE A 188 18.40 12.62 -1.37
C PHE A 188 17.29 11.86 -0.61
N LEU A 189 17.55 10.61 -0.21
CA LEU A 189 16.63 9.81 0.61
C LEU A 189 16.52 10.33 2.04
N LEU A 190 17.60 10.87 2.58
CA LEU A 190 17.61 11.48 3.91
C LEU A 190 16.82 12.79 3.91
N LYS A 191 16.99 13.63 2.88
CA LYS A 191 16.20 14.87 2.69
C LYS A 191 14.70 14.60 2.52
N THR A 192 14.34 13.60 1.70
CA THR A 192 12.93 13.20 1.53
C THR A 192 12.36 12.62 2.81
N LEU A 193 13.12 11.79 3.55
CA LEU A 193 12.69 11.30 4.85
C LEU A 193 12.50 12.44 5.85
N ILE A 194 13.43 13.39 5.93
CA ILE A 194 13.32 14.58 6.79
C ILE A 194 12.04 15.35 6.46
N LEU A 195 11.78 15.59 5.17
CA LEU A 195 10.57 16.27 4.71
C LEU A 195 9.30 15.51 5.13
N ILE A 196 9.28 14.18 4.97
CA ILE A 196 8.15 13.35 5.38
C ILE A 196 7.96 13.38 6.91
N THR A 197 9.04 13.28 7.70
CA THR A 197 8.96 13.42 9.16
C THR A 197 8.49 14.81 9.59
N LEU A 198 8.84 15.86 8.84
CA LEU A 198 8.33 17.21 9.08
C LEU A 198 6.84 17.30 8.77
N ILE A 199 6.40 16.82 7.61
CA ILE A 199 4.96 16.73 7.25
C ILE A 199 4.21 15.91 8.30
N TYR A 200 4.83 14.85 8.82
CA TYR A 200 4.27 14.01 9.85
C TYR A 200 4.12 14.73 11.19
N LEU A 201 5.14 15.46 11.65
CA LEU A 201 5.07 16.25 12.87
C LEU A 201 4.08 17.41 12.75
N THR A 202 4.03 18.08 11.59
CA THR A 202 3.09 19.18 11.37
C THR A 202 1.65 18.69 11.26
N THR A 203 1.40 17.54 10.63
CA THR A 203 0.04 16.94 10.60
C THR A 203 -0.42 16.52 11.99
N ILE A 204 0.44 15.90 12.80
CA ILE A 204 0.12 15.62 14.21
C ILE A 204 -0.17 16.91 14.96
N PHE A 205 0.69 17.93 14.84
CA PHE A 205 0.54 19.17 15.59
C PHE A 205 -0.73 19.94 15.19
N LEU A 206 -1.03 20.06 13.90
CA LEU A 206 -2.18 20.81 13.39
C LEU A 206 -3.51 20.09 13.61
N LEU A 207 -3.51 18.75 13.57
CA LEU A 207 -4.72 17.94 13.60
C LEU A 207 -4.85 17.12 14.89
N ALA A 208 -3.99 17.31 15.90
CA ALA A 208 -4.02 16.55 17.16
C ALA A 208 -5.39 16.57 17.84
N SER A 209 -6.00 17.75 17.92
CA SER A 209 -7.35 17.94 18.47
C SER A 209 -8.43 17.22 17.65
N THR A 210 -8.18 17.00 16.36
CA THR A 210 -9.10 16.38 15.41
C THR A 210 -8.99 14.85 15.40
N PHE A 211 -7.82 14.33 15.77
CA PHE A 211 -7.49 12.90 15.77
C PHE A 211 -7.76 12.22 17.13
N GLY A 212 -7.64 12.92 18.27
CA GLY A 212 -7.95 12.31 19.58
C GLY A 212 -7.17 11.01 19.84
N TYR A 213 -7.88 9.91 20.14
CA TYR A 213 -7.26 8.58 20.36
C TYR A 213 -6.53 8.02 19.12
N LEU A 214 -6.82 8.55 17.93
CA LEU A 214 -6.20 8.13 16.67
C LEU A 214 -4.73 8.52 16.54
N LEU A 215 -4.26 9.44 17.39
CA LEU A 215 -2.84 9.77 17.51
C LEU A 215 -1.96 8.55 17.83
N VAL A 216 -2.53 7.49 18.42
CA VAL A 216 -1.82 6.25 18.69
C VAL A 216 -1.33 5.57 17.40
N LEU A 217 -2.08 5.65 16.30
CA LEU A 217 -1.64 5.06 15.02
C LEU A 217 -0.41 5.74 14.45
N PHE A 218 -0.25 7.04 14.72
CA PHE A 218 0.95 7.78 14.34
C PHE A 218 2.17 7.17 15.06
N LEU A 219 2.10 6.93 16.38
CA LEU A 219 3.20 6.29 17.13
C LEU A 219 3.68 4.96 16.52
N PHE A 220 2.78 4.16 15.93
CA PHE A 220 3.15 2.91 15.26
C PHE A 220 3.96 3.09 13.95
N THR A 221 4.01 4.29 13.39
CA THR A 221 4.86 4.62 12.23
C THR A 221 6.31 4.94 12.63
N VAL A 222 6.56 5.30 13.90
CA VAL A 222 7.89 5.67 14.41
C VAL A 222 8.91 4.51 14.30
N PRO A 223 8.59 3.26 14.69
CA PRO A 223 9.49 2.13 14.47
C PRO A 223 9.87 1.92 12.99
N PHE A 224 8.94 2.23 12.08
CA PHE A 224 9.13 2.15 10.64
C PHE A 224 10.18 3.16 10.15
N ILE A 225 10.07 4.41 10.61
CA ILE A 225 11.00 5.49 10.30
C ILE A 225 12.40 5.16 10.85
N LEU A 226 12.48 4.73 12.11
CA LEU A 226 13.75 4.33 12.75
C LEU A 226 14.40 3.14 12.04
N HIS A 227 13.61 2.15 11.61
CA HIS A 227 14.12 1.02 10.84
C HIS A 227 14.70 1.46 9.50
N PHE A 228 14.02 2.38 8.80
CA PHE A 228 14.49 2.90 7.53
C PHE A 228 15.77 3.74 7.67
N ILE A 229 15.87 4.60 8.70
CA ILE A 229 17.10 5.34 9.02
C ILE A 229 18.26 4.36 9.29
N ASN A 230 18.00 3.30 10.07
CA ASN A 230 18.99 2.26 10.35
C ASN A 230 19.42 1.49 9.09
N MET A 231 18.52 1.27 8.14
CA MET A 231 18.83 0.62 6.86
C MET A 231 19.68 1.54 5.96
N ILE A 232 19.39 2.85 5.92
CA ILE A 232 20.24 3.81 5.20
C ILE A 232 21.68 3.80 5.74
N HIS A 233 21.84 3.60 7.05
CA HIS A 233 23.13 3.58 7.72
C HIS A 233 23.84 2.21 7.68
N ARG A 234 23.10 1.10 7.76
CA ARG A 234 23.65 -0.26 7.77
C ARG A 234 23.27 -0.97 6.48
N LYS A 235 24.26 -1.45 5.71
CA LYS A 235 24.06 -2.36 4.56
C LYS A 235 23.46 -3.70 5.03
N LYS A 236 22.16 -3.72 5.32
CA LYS A 236 21.42 -4.94 5.67
C LYS A 236 21.06 -5.71 4.40
N GLU A 237 20.90 -7.03 4.53
CA GLU A 237 20.45 -7.88 3.45
C GLU A 237 19.03 -7.49 2.97
N LYS A 238 18.87 -7.32 1.66
CA LYS A 238 17.61 -6.88 1.02
C LYS A 238 16.41 -7.75 1.40
N LYS A 239 16.64 -9.06 1.51
CA LYS A 239 15.59 -10.04 1.83
C LYS A 239 15.06 -9.87 3.24
N LEU A 240 15.93 -9.57 4.22
CA LEU A 240 15.53 -9.30 5.60
C LEU A 240 14.72 -8.00 5.70
N CYS A 241 15.05 -7.02 4.87
CA CYS A 241 14.45 -5.70 4.90
C CYS A 241 13.02 -5.65 4.31
N LEU A 242 12.77 -6.41 3.22
CA LEU A 242 11.41 -6.58 2.70
C LEU A 242 10.50 -7.32 3.69
N LYS A 243 11.07 -8.29 4.41
CA LYS A 243 10.35 -9.05 5.43
C LYS A 243 9.93 -8.19 6.61
N THR A 244 10.83 -7.33 7.11
CA THR A 244 10.53 -6.43 8.24
C THR A 244 9.48 -5.40 7.87
N LEU A 245 9.58 -4.78 6.69
CA LEU A 245 8.55 -3.88 6.16
C LEU A 245 7.15 -4.49 6.15
N PHE A 246 7.04 -5.71 5.62
CA PHE A 246 5.77 -6.39 5.52
C PHE A 246 5.19 -6.71 6.90
N LEU A 247 6.03 -7.18 7.81
CA LEU A 247 5.62 -7.49 9.18
C LEU A 247 5.13 -6.23 9.89
N TYR A 248 5.81 -5.10 9.69
CA TYR A 248 5.34 -3.83 10.23
C TYR A 248 4.01 -3.36 9.61
N GLN A 249 3.82 -3.52 8.29
CA GLN A 249 2.55 -3.20 7.63
C GLN A 249 1.41 -4.06 8.20
N MET A 250 1.66 -5.35 8.42
CA MET A 250 0.68 -6.25 9.03
C MET A 250 0.38 -5.92 10.49
N THR A 251 1.40 -5.55 11.28
CA THR A 251 1.17 -5.11 12.65
C THR A 251 0.37 -3.81 12.70
N TYR A 252 0.64 -2.88 11.79
CA TYR A 252 -0.12 -1.64 11.68
C TYR A 252 -1.59 -1.94 11.38
N LEU A 253 -1.85 -2.83 10.42
CA LEU A 253 -3.20 -3.27 10.08
C LEU A 253 -3.91 -3.95 11.24
N PHE A 254 -3.23 -4.85 11.93
CA PHE A 254 -3.78 -5.54 13.09
C PHE A 254 -4.18 -4.56 14.20
N VAL A 255 -3.30 -3.61 14.53
CA VAL A 255 -3.59 -2.56 15.53
C VAL A 255 -4.75 -1.69 15.08
N PHE A 256 -4.78 -1.28 13.80
CA PHE A 256 -5.90 -0.53 13.23
C PHE A 256 -7.22 -1.29 13.41
N THR A 257 -7.26 -2.58 13.02
CA THR A 257 -8.47 -3.39 13.15
C THR A 257 -8.89 -3.55 14.60
N LEU A 258 -7.94 -3.70 15.53
CA LEU A 258 -8.24 -3.78 16.96
C LEU A 258 -8.85 -2.48 17.47
N ILE A 259 -8.25 -1.33 17.15
CA ILE A 259 -8.77 -0.02 17.56
C ILE A 259 -10.20 0.16 17.05
N GLU A 260 -10.47 -0.19 15.79
CA GLU A 260 -11.81 -0.04 15.20
C GLU A 260 -12.85 -1.01 15.74
N THR A 261 -12.43 -2.23 16.09
CA THR A 261 -13.34 -3.15 16.77
C THR A 261 -13.64 -2.67 18.19
N ILE A 262 -12.64 -2.20 18.92
CA ILE A 262 -12.79 -1.73 20.30
C ILE A 262 -13.64 -0.45 20.33
N SER A 263 -13.40 0.49 19.42
CA SER A 263 -14.20 1.72 19.31
C SER A 263 -15.67 1.41 19.00
N PHE A 264 -15.94 0.44 18.11
CA PHE A 264 -17.31 0.00 17.79
C PHE A 264 -18.04 -0.64 18.98
N TYR A 265 -17.35 -1.37 19.86
CA TYR A 265 -18.00 -2.02 21.01
C TYR A 265 -18.12 -1.13 22.26
N LEU A 266 -17.34 -0.05 22.36
CA LEU A 266 -17.33 0.86 23.52
C LEU A 266 -18.14 2.16 23.31
N LEU A 267 -18.53 2.48 22.07
CA LEU A 267 -19.41 3.59 21.70
C LEU A 267 -20.78 3.07 21.28
#